data_AF-A0AAE0I8Q2-F1
#
_entry.id   AF-A0AAE0I8Q2-F1
#
_cell.length_a   1.000
_cell.length_b   1.000
_cell.length_c   1.000
_cell.angle_alpha   90.00
_cell.angle_beta   90.00
_cell.angle_gamma   90.00
#
_symmetry.space_group_name_H-M   'P 1'
#
loop_
_entity.id
_entity.type
_entity.pdbx_description
1 polymer ?
#
loop_
_entity_poly.entity_id
_entity_poly.type
_entity_poly.pdbx_seq_one_letter_code
_entity_poly.pdbx_strand_id
1 'polypeptide(L)'
;MANSTWTRLARFWRPSSSQISPGVYHDIDGKDADAESQEGLLEEDGEELNSAGESLKWRIIRICTLLAKIFFIVSYVLLAYRAWKSRQQETCILGNEKIFDDVPVIYESARFQRAGFHDSRHNTLNIYEGAPNGENEKAWKRLLDVGVVLISDDESSRITNGSASTRQDAHKHIVELEMFHQLHCLKWLRDQFWECHAAFEMTHPVISDVPQRSNPTDHCIDYLRQVIMCHGDITPITFE
;
A
#
# COMPACT_ATOMS: atom_id res chain seq x y z
N MET A 1 36.56 1.58 25.03
CA MET A 1 36.07 0.21 25.30
C MET A 1 34.65 0.13 24.78
N ALA A 2 34.44 -0.74 23.78
CA ALA A 2 33.16 -0.99 23.16
C ALA A 2 32.33 -1.99 23.97
N ASN A 3 31.00 -1.86 23.94
CA ASN A 3 30.00 -2.93 24.04
C ASN A 3 28.63 -2.33 23.68
N SER A 4 28.11 -2.53 22.47
CA SER A 4 27.43 -3.74 21.97
C SER A 4 26.02 -3.91 22.54
N THR A 5 25.01 -3.55 21.74
CA THR A 5 23.73 -4.26 21.51
C THR A 5 22.85 -3.39 20.61
N TRP A 6 21.88 -4.02 19.94
CA TRP A 6 20.99 -3.48 18.87
C TRP A 6 21.44 -3.70 17.42
N THR A 7 21.74 -4.96 17.10
CA THR A 7 21.52 -5.50 15.76
C THR A 7 20.27 -6.40 15.80
N ARG A 8 19.16 -5.93 15.23
CA ARG A 8 18.12 -6.73 14.54
C ARG A 8 16.93 -5.84 14.20
N LEU A 9 16.75 -5.54 12.92
CA LEU A 9 15.49 -5.58 12.15
C LEU A 9 15.64 -4.73 10.88
N ALA A 10 16.30 -5.30 9.88
CA ALA A 10 16.21 -4.85 8.49
C ALA A 10 16.63 -5.99 7.57
N ARG A 11 15.78 -7.00 7.45
CA ARG A 11 15.76 -7.89 6.29
C ARG A 11 14.31 -8.02 5.88
N PHE A 12 14.01 -7.53 4.69
CA PHE A 12 13.15 -8.10 3.67
C PHE A 12 12.69 -6.94 2.79
N TRP A 13 13.38 -6.77 1.66
CA TRP A 13 12.81 -6.67 0.30
C TRP A 13 13.80 -5.97 -0.65
N ARG A 14 14.58 -6.75 -1.41
CA ARG A 14 15.12 -6.36 -2.72
C ARG A 14 15.42 -7.62 -3.53
N PRO A 15 14.71 -7.87 -4.64
CA PRO A 15 15.28 -8.61 -5.75
C PRO A 15 15.84 -7.59 -6.75
N SER A 16 17.17 -7.56 -6.84
CA SER A 16 17.88 -7.08 -8.02
C SER A 16 18.06 -8.29 -8.93
N SER A 17 17.46 -8.30 -10.11
CA SER A 17 17.90 -9.19 -11.19
C SER A 17 18.26 -8.37 -12.41
N SER A 18 19.48 -8.66 -12.84
CA SER A 18 20.34 -7.99 -13.80
C SER A 18 19.92 -8.18 -15.25
N GLN A 19 20.50 -7.29 -16.06
CA GLN A 19 20.39 -7.14 -17.50
C GLN A 19 20.75 -8.41 -18.31
N ILE A 20 20.09 -8.52 -19.46
CA ILE A 20 20.35 -9.46 -20.54
C ILE A 20 21.50 -8.94 -21.42
N SER A 21 22.42 -9.80 -21.84
CA SER A 21 23.02 -9.79 -23.19
C SER A 21 23.69 -11.14 -23.54
N PRO A 22 23.74 -11.55 -24.83
CA PRO A 22 24.06 -12.91 -25.24
C PRO A 22 25.42 -13.07 -25.96
N GLY A 23 25.91 -14.31 -26.01
CA GLY A 23 26.85 -14.79 -27.03
C GLY A 23 28.22 -15.22 -26.50
N VAL A 24 28.64 -16.44 -26.85
CA VAL A 24 29.73 -16.73 -27.82
C VAL A 24 30.00 -18.24 -27.80
N TYR A 25 29.89 -18.85 -28.97
CA TYR A 25 30.35 -20.20 -29.30
C TYR A 25 31.87 -20.28 -29.19
N HIS A 26 32.39 -21.37 -28.62
CA HIS A 26 33.69 -21.90 -29.01
C HIS A 26 33.61 -23.42 -29.10
N ASP A 27 34.04 -23.91 -30.25
CA ASP A 27 34.13 -25.30 -30.64
C ASP A 27 35.59 -25.63 -30.94
N ILE A 28 35.89 -26.93 -30.86
CA ILE A 28 37.01 -27.71 -31.43
C ILE A 28 38.41 -27.64 -30.76
N ASP A 29 38.79 -28.76 -30.14
CA ASP A 29 39.83 -29.74 -30.59
C ASP A 29 40.17 -30.64 -29.37
N GLY A 30 40.19 -31.98 -29.42
CA GLY A 30 40.42 -32.92 -30.50
C GLY A 30 41.58 -33.85 -30.08
N LYS A 31 41.42 -35.17 -30.30
CA LYS A 31 42.42 -36.28 -30.29
C LYS A 31 42.62 -37.08 -28.99
N ASP A 32 42.70 -38.42 -28.98
CA ASP A 32 42.69 -39.47 -30.03
C ASP A 32 42.51 -40.88 -29.38
N ALA A 33 42.25 -41.88 -30.24
CA ALA A 33 42.35 -43.35 -30.11
C ALA A 33 41.01 -44.12 -29.97
N ASP A 34 40.33 -44.51 -31.07
CA ASP A 34 40.57 -45.67 -31.97
C ASP A 34 40.01 -46.99 -31.37
N ALA A 35 39.26 -47.88 -32.03
CA ALA A 35 39.13 -48.21 -33.44
C ALA A 35 37.81 -48.97 -33.75
N GLU A 36 37.40 -48.91 -35.03
CA GLU A 36 36.82 -49.98 -35.90
C GLU A 36 35.62 -50.84 -35.44
N SER A 37 34.65 -51.25 -36.27
CA SER A 37 34.34 -51.03 -37.68
C SER A 37 32.98 -51.70 -37.99
N GLN A 38 32.28 -51.13 -38.96
CA GLN A 38 31.35 -51.77 -39.90
C GLN A 38 29.96 -52.24 -39.41
N GLU A 39 28.97 -51.52 -39.96
CA GLU A 39 27.60 -51.98 -40.18
C GLU A 39 27.59 -53.20 -41.13
N GLY A 40 26.82 -54.22 -40.76
CA GLY A 40 26.46 -55.37 -41.58
C GLY A 40 24.96 -55.62 -41.44
N LEU A 41 24.27 -55.52 -42.57
CA LEU A 41 22.83 -55.44 -42.76
C LEU A 41 22.27 -56.84 -43.14
N LEU A 42 21.19 -57.25 -42.45
CA LEU A 42 20.17 -58.27 -42.77
C LEU A 42 20.54 -59.77 -42.82
N GLU A 43 19.87 -60.56 -41.97
CA GLU A 43 18.87 -61.60 -42.33
C GLU A 43 18.28 -62.16 -41.01
N GLU A 44 16.96 -62.00 -40.82
CA GLU A 44 15.97 -63.10 -40.78
C GLU A 44 16.35 -64.26 -39.85
N ASP A 45 15.64 -64.36 -38.71
CA ASP A 45 14.94 -65.58 -38.27
C ASP A 45 14.53 -65.46 -36.80
N GLY A 46 13.29 -65.84 -36.49
CA GLY A 46 12.85 -66.14 -35.13
C GLY A 46 11.62 -65.38 -34.68
N GLU A 47 10.47 -66.04 -34.82
CA GLU A 47 9.26 -65.78 -34.05
C GLU A 47 9.57 -65.60 -32.56
N GLU A 48 9.07 -64.52 -31.95
CA GLU A 48 8.38 -64.60 -30.64
C GLU A 48 7.67 -63.27 -30.35
N LEU A 49 6.36 -63.26 -30.57
CA LEU A 49 5.44 -62.24 -30.07
C LEU A 49 5.37 -62.30 -28.54
N ASN A 50 6.36 -61.72 -27.84
CA ASN A 50 6.25 -61.49 -26.40
C ASN A 50 5.54 -60.16 -26.15
N SER A 51 4.20 -60.23 -25.96
CA SER A 51 3.45 -59.15 -25.31
C SER A 51 3.91 -59.07 -23.85
N ALA A 52 4.89 -58.22 -23.55
CA ALA A 52 5.32 -57.97 -22.19
C ALA A 52 4.23 -57.16 -21.45
N GLY A 53 3.28 -57.84 -20.82
CA GLY A 53 2.32 -57.21 -19.92
C GLY A 53 3.06 -56.49 -18.79
N GLU A 54 2.93 -55.16 -18.70
CA GLU A 54 3.53 -54.39 -17.61
C GLU A 54 3.14 -54.99 -16.25
N SER A 55 4.14 -55.21 -15.38
CA SER A 55 3.87 -55.79 -14.06
C SER A 55 2.86 -54.92 -13.29
N LEU A 56 1.93 -55.57 -12.58
CA LEU A 56 0.89 -54.90 -11.79
C LEU A 56 1.47 -53.82 -10.86
N LYS A 57 2.71 -54.01 -10.37
CA LYS A 57 3.44 -53.05 -9.55
C LYS A 57 3.71 -51.74 -10.30
N TRP A 58 4.15 -51.81 -11.56
CA TRP A 58 4.39 -50.62 -12.39
C TRP A 58 3.10 -49.88 -12.72
N ARG A 59 1.99 -50.60 -12.94
CA ARG A 59 0.66 -50.00 -13.13
C ARG A 59 0.20 -49.25 -11.88
N ILE A 60 0.36 -49.84 -10.70
CA ILE A 60 0.01 -49.19 -9.41
C ILE A 60 0.89 -47.96 -9.18
N ILE A 61 2.21 -48.05 -9.40
CA ILE A 61 3.13 -46.90 -9.25
C ILE A 61 2.76 -45.76 -10.19
N ARG A 62 2.41 -46.05 -11.46
CA ARG A 62 1.95 -45.04 -12.41
C ARG A 62 0.64 -44.38 -11.97
N ILE A 63 -0.32 -45.16 -11.46
CA ILE A 63 -1.58 -44.60 -10.95
C ILE A 63 -1.33 -43.72 -9.73
N CYS A 64 -0.55 -44.19 -8.74
CA CYS A 64 -0.23 -43.41 -7.53
C CYS A 64 0.50 -42.11 -7.87
N THR A 65 1.46 -42.13 -8.80
CA THR A 65 2.18 -40.93 -9.24
C THR A 65 1.28 -39.95 -10.01
N LEU A 66 0.33 -40.43 -10.81
CA LEU A 66 -0.68 -39.60 -11.46
C LEU A 66 -1.62 -38.94 -10.44
N LEU A 67 -2.11 -39.70 -9.46
CA LEU A 67 -2.97 -39.17 -8.39
C LEU A 67 -2.25 -38.13 -7.54
N ALA A 68 -0.99 -38.34 -7.20
CA ALA A 68 -0.17 -37.38 -6.47
C ALA A 68 -0.01 -36.07 -7.28
N LYS A 69 0.29 -36.15 -8.59
CA LYS A 69 0.38 -34.97 -9.46
C LYS A 69 -0.94 -34.19 -9.51
N ILE A 70 -2.07 -34.89 -9.66
CA ILE A 70 -3.40 -34.27 -9.65
C ILE A 70 -3.65 -33.56 -8.31
N PHE A 71 -3.35 -34.21 -7.19
CA PHE A 71 -3.50 -33.62 -5.86
C PHE A 71 -2.67 -32.33 -5.70
N PHE A 72 -1.40 -32.34 -6.12
CA PHE A 72 -0.54 -31.15 -6.06
C PHE A 72 -1.05 -30.03 -6.97
N ILE A 73 -1.52 -30.34 -8.17
CA ILE A 73 -2.09 -29.34 -9.10
C ILE A 73 -3.34 -28.70 -8.50
N VAL A 74 -4.28 -29.51 -7.98
CA VAL A 74 -5.52 -29.00 -7.35
C VAL A 74 -5.19 -28.13 -6.13
N SER A 75 -4.27 -28.59 -5.27
CA SER A 75 -3.81 -27.81 -4.12
C SER A 75 -3.19 -26.48 -4.55
N TYR A 76 -2.36 -26.48 -5.59
CA TYR A 76 -1.74 -25.27 -6.12
C TYR A 76 -2.78 -24.30 -6.70
N VAL A 77 -3.77 -24.80 -7.45
CA VAL A 77 -4.87 -23.99 -7.98
C VAL A 77 -5.72 -23.39 -6.85
N LEU A 78 -6.03 -24.17 -5.80
CA LEU A 78 -6.76 -23.67 -4.64
C LEU A 78 -5.97 -22.62 -3.86
N LEU A 79 -4.66 -22.82 -3.69
CA LEU A 79 -3.78 -21.82 -3.08
C LEU A 79 -3.69 -20.55 -3.91
N ALA A 80 -3.54 -20.66 -5.24
CA ALA A 80 -3.52 -19.53 -6.15
C ALA A 80 -4.87 -18.78 -6.14
N TYR A 81 -5.99 -19.49 -6.14
CA TYR A 81 -7.32 -18.91 -6.03
C TYR A 81 -7.50 -18.18 -4.69
N ARG A 82 -7.06 -18.77 -3.57
CA ARG A 82 -7.11 -18.11 -2.26
C ARG A 82 -6.21 -16.90 -2.18
N ALA A 83 -5.00 -16.96 -2.74
CA ALA A 83 -4.09 -15.83 -2.81
C ALA A 83 -4.66 -14.70 -3.68
N TRP A 84 -5.29 -15.03 -4.81
CA TRP A 84 -5.96 -14.06 -5.67
C TRP A 84 -7.16 -13.40 -4.98
N LYS A 85 -8.02 -14.19 -4.34
CA LYS A 85 -9.17 -13.68 -3.58
C LYS A 85 -8.73 -12.86 -2.36
N SER A 86 -7.67 -13.27 -1.67
CA SER A 86 -7.08 -12.50 -0.57
C SER A 86 -6.50 -11.17 -1.04
N ARG A 87 -5.82 -11.15 -2.20
CA ARG A 87 -5.35 -9.89 -2.82
C ARG A 87 -6.49 -8.97 -3.23
N GLN A 88 -7.65 -9.51 -3.59
CA GLN A 88 -8.86 -8.72 -3.88
C GLN A 88 -9.50 -8.15 -2.60
N GLN A 89 -9.28 -8.77 -1.45
CA GLN A 89 -9.87 -8.38 -0.16
C GLN A 89 -9.11 -7.22 0.53
N GLU A 90 -8.01 -6.70 -0.02
CA GLU A 90 -7.23 -5.60 0.59
C GLU A 90 -7.73 -4.20 0.20
N THR A 91 -9.02 -3.95 0.39
CA THR A 91 -9.49 -2.56 0.54
C THR A 91 -10.24 -2.47 1.86
N CYS A 92 -9.75 -1.61 2.75
CA CYS A 92 -10.51 -1.19 3.92
C CYS A 92 -11.65 -0.34 3.38
N ILE A 93 -12.79 -0.97 3.10
CA ILE A 93 -13.99 -0.30 2.60
C ILE A 93 -14.70 0.28 3.83
N LEU A 94 -14.61 1.59 4.04
CA LEU A 94 -15.48 2.34 4.95
C LEU A 94 -16.93 2.40 4.44
N GLY A 95 -17.15 2.14 3.15
CA GLY A 95 -18.43 2.20 2.45
C GLY A 95 -18.54 3.51 1.68
N ASN A 96 -19.39 3.55 0.63
CA ASN A 96 -19.67 4.74 -0.18
C ASN A 96 -18.50 5.27 -1.07
N GLU A 97 -17.32 4.64 -1.12
CA GLU A 97 -16.17 5.10 -1.92
C GLU A 97 -16.47 5.19 -3.43
N LYS A 98 -17.42 4.37 -3.89
CA LYS A 98 -17.77 4.23 -5.32
C LYS A 98 -18.68 5.31 -5.87
N ILE A 99 -19.11 6.27 -5.04
CA ILE A 99 -20.06 7.31 -5.48
C ILE A 99 -19.47 8.18 -6.59
N PHE A 100 -18.16 8.37 -6.57
CA PHE A 100 -17.40 9.16 -7.54
C PHE A 100 -16.62 8.30 -8.54
N ASP A 101 -16.96 7.03 -8.73
CA ASP A 101 -16.31 6.14 -9.73
C ASP A 101 -16.44 6.67 -11.17
N ASP A 102 -17.46 7.49 -11.44
CA ASP A 102 -17.74 8.17 -12.69
C ASP A 102 -17.01 9.52 -12.85
N VAL A 103 -16.38 10.02 -11.77
CA VAL A 103 -15.64 11.28 -11.76
C VAL A 103 -14.13 10.99 -11.74
N PRO A 104 -13.35 11.53 -12.70
CA PRO A 104 -11.91 11.30 -12.72
C PRO A 104 -11.24 12.02 -11.54
N VAL A 105 -10.70 11.26 -10.58
CA VAL A 105 -9.83 11.78 -9.53
C VAL A 105 -8.46 12.09 -10.12
N ILE A 106 -8.11 13.37 -10.18
CA ILE A 106 -6.82 13.83 -10.71
C ILE A 106 -5.87 14.00 -9.53
N TYR A 107 -4.80 13.18 -9.50
CA TYR A 107 -3.74 13.32 -8.52
C TYR A 107 -2.69 14.32 -9.01
N GLU A 108 -2.37 15.31 -8.18
CA GLU A 108 -1.26 16.23 -8.38
C GLU A 108 -0.05 15.80 -7.55
N SER A 109 1.14 15.85 -8.15
CA SER A 109 2.38 15.67 -7.40
C SER A 109 2.74 16.96 -6.65
N ALA A 110 2.47 16.98 -5.35
CA ALA A 110 2.88 18.06 -4.47
C ALA A 110 4.13 17.69 -3.65
N ARG A 111 5.06 18.63 -3.51
CA ARG A 111 6.18 18.50 -2.57
C ARG A 111 5.87 19.27 -1.29
N PHE A 112 5.60 18.55 -0.22
CA PHE A 112 5.39 19.18 1.08
C PHE A 112 6.69 19.73 1.66
N GLN A 113 6.59 20.84 2.39
CA GLN A 113 7.65 21.27 3.29
C GLN A 113 7.78 20.21 4.40
N ARG A 114 9.00 19.85 4.78
CA ARG A 114 9.23 18.77 5.74
C ARG A 114 8.61 19.15 7.11
N ALA A 115 7.71 18.30 7.62
CA ALA A 115 7.21 18.41 8.98
C ALA A 115 8.37 18.28 9.98
N GLY A 116 8.40 19.18 10.97
CA GLY A 116 9.52 19.59 11.84
C GLY A 116 10.47 18.58 12.46
N PHE A 117 11.23 17.88 11.62
CA PHE A 117 12.61 17.46 11.90
C PHE A 117 13.60 18.59 11.58
N HIS A 118 13.23 19.80 11.96
CA HIS A 118 14.05 21.01 11.87
C HIS A 118 15.38 20.72 12.58
N ASP A 119 16.50 20.72 11.84
CA ASP A 119 17.81 20.63 12.49
C ASP A 119 18.12 21.99 13.13
N SER A 120 19.14 22.08 13.98
CA SER A 120 19.57 23.34 14.60
C SER A 120 19.94 24.45 13.60
N ARG A 121 19.99 24.15 12.29
CA ARG A 121 20.22 25.10 11.18
C ARG A 121 18.93 25.52 10.46
N HIS A 122 17.81 24.83 10.68
CA HIS A 122 16.51 25.08 10.05
C HIS A 122 15.40 25.18 11.10
N ASN A 123 15.60 25.98 12.15
CA ASN A 123 14.65 26.20 13.25
C ASN A 123 13.40 27.03 12.85
N THR A 124 12.98 26.98 11.59
CA THR A 124 11.83 27.74 11.09
C THR A 124 10.64 26.80 10.99
N LEU A 125 9.68 26.99 11.89
CA LEU A 125 8.36 26.38 11.77
C LEU A 125 7.78 26.67 10.39
N ASN A 126 7.11 25.69 9.80
CA ASN A 126 6.35 25.94 8.58
C ASN A 126 5.00 26.63 8.90
N ILE A 127 4.29 27.06 7.86
CA ILE A 127 3.05 27.84 7.99
C ILE A 127 1.89 27.08 8.66
N TYR A 128 2.00 25.78 8.91
CA TYR A 128 0.99 24.97 9.59
C TYR A 128 1.38 24.61 11.03
N GLU A 129 2.62 24.89 11.43
CA GLU A 129 3.19 24.54 12.73
C GLU A 129 3.07 25.70 13.74
N GLY A 130 3.25 25.35 15.02
CA GLY A 130 3.32 26.31 16.11
C GLY A 130 1.98 26.79 16.64
N ALA A 131 2.06 27.63 17.66
CA ALA A 131 0.91 28.24 18.32
C ALA A 131 0.03 28.98 17.32
N PRO A 132 -1.31 28.95 17.48
CA PRO A 132 -2.24 29.70 16.66
C PRO A 132 -1.83 31.17 16.56
N ASN A 133 -1.67 31.62 15.32
CA ASN A 133 -1.32 32.97 14.94
C ASN A 133 -2.02 33.35 13.63
N GLY A 134 -1.99 34.63 13.28
CA GLY A 134 -2.74 35.12 12.12
C GLY A 134 -2.32 34.53 10.77
N GLU A 135 -1.10 33.99 10.63
CA GLU A 135 -0.62 33.36 9.40
C GLU A 135 -1.03 31.90 9.33
N ASN A 136 -0.74 31.11 10.37
CA ASN A 136 -1.08 29.69 10.37
C ASN A 136 -2.58 29.44 10.44
N GLU A 137 -3.37 30.28 11.13
CA GLU A 137 -4.83 30.18 11.09
C GLU A 137 -5.40 30.41 9.68
N LYS A 138 -4.80 31.30 8.90
CA LYS A 138 -5.20 31.51 7.50
C LYS A 138 -4.85 30.30 6.64
N ALA A 139 -3.67 29.71 6.87
CA ALA A 139 -3.24 28.50 6.15
C ALA A 139 -4.19 27.32 6.44
N TRP A 140 -4.48 27.07 7.72
CA TRP A 140 -5.42 26.04 8.15
C TRP A 140 -6.84 26.31 7.64
N LYS A 141 -7.33 27.56 7.71
CA LYS A 141 -8.64 27.93 7.16
C LYS A 141 -8.73 27.63 5.67
N ARG A 142 -7.70 28.00 4.91
CA ARG A 142 -7.65 27.77 3.46
C ARG A 142 -7.72 26.28 3.11
N LEU A 143 -7.09 25.44 3.94
CA LEU A 143 -7.10 24.00 3.75
C LEU A 143 -8.50 23.38 3.97
N LEU A 144 -9.30 23.97 4.85
CA LEU A 144 -10.65 23.52 5.21
C LEU A 144 -11.78 24.22 4.44
N ASP A 145 -11.44 25.17 3.54
CA ASP A 145 -12.42 26.06 2.89
C ASP A 145 -13.36 25.34 1.91
N VAL A 146 -13.10 24.06 1.60
CA VAL A 146 -13.99 23.23 0.78
C VAL A 146 -15.33 22.98 1.46
N GLY A 147 -15.31 22.74 2.79
CA GLY A 147 -16.51 22.55 3.59
C GLY A 147 -17.44 21.44 3.08
N VAL A 148 -18.74 21.67 3.26
CA VAL A 148 -19.81 20.77 2.81
C VAL A 148 -20.05 20.96 1.31
N VAL A 149 -20.09 19.86 0.57
CA VAL A 149 -20.31 19.85 -0.88
C VAL A 149 -21.75 19.45 -1.20
N LEU A 150 -22.26 19.97 -2.32
CA LEU A 150 -23.58 19.63 -2.84
C LEU A 150 -23.47 18.51 -3.86
N ILE A 151 -24.32 17.50 -3.72
CA ILE A 151 -24.50 16.41 -4.67
C ILE A 151 -25.94 16.37 -5.18
N SER A 152 -26.12 15.77 -6.34
CA SER A 152 -27.42 15.54 -6.99
C SER A 152 -28.18 14.36 -6.37
N ASP A 153 -29.46 14.24 -6.71
CA ASP A 153 -30.29 13.07 -6.36
C ASP A 153 -29.66 11.75 -6.85
N ASP A 154 -29.09 11.76 -8.06
CA ASP A 154 -28.47 10.58 -8.65
C ASP A 154 -27.24 10.14 -7.84
N GLU A 155 -26.36 11.08 -7.49
CA GLU A 155 -25.21 10.82 -6.60
C GLU A 155 -25.66 10.38 -5.20
N SER A 156 -26.67 11.05 -4.63
CA SER A 156 -27.25 10.70 -3.32
C SER A 156 -27.85 9.29 -3.32
N SER A 157 -28.48 8.87 -4.43
CA SER A 157 -29.06 7.53 -4.57
C SER A 157 -28.03 6.39 -4.60
N ARG A 158 -26.76 6.71 -4.91
CA ARG A 158 -25.64 5.76 -4.85
C ARG A 158 -25.12 5.54 -3.42
N ILE A 159 -25.52 6.39 -2.48
CA ILE A 159 -25.12 6.34 -1.08
C ILE A 159 -26.09 5.44 -0.31
N THR A 160 -25.57 4.59 0.57
CA THR A 160 -26.43 3.80 1.46
C THR A 160 -27.25 4.76 2.35
N ASN A 161 -28.58 4.69 2.24
CA ASN A 161 -29.56 5.58 2.88
C ASN A 161 -29.58 7.05 2.42
N GLY A 162 -28.80 7.41 1.39
CA GLY A 162 -28.73 8.79 0.90
C GLY A 162 -28.10 9.76 1.90
N SER A 163 -28.26 11.06 1.64
CA SER A 163 -27.87 12.15 2.55
C SER A 163 -28.97 13.20 2.67
N ALA A 164 -28.94 14.04 3.71
CA ALA A 164 -29.91 15.10 3.91
C ALA A 164 -29.97 16.08 2.70
N SER A 165 -31.17 16.52 2.36
CA SER A 165 -31.39 17.55 1.35
C SER A 165 -31.23 18.95 1.91
N THR A 166 -30.91 19.91 1.05
CA THR A 166 -30.84 21.32 1.46
C THR A 166 -32.23 21.86 1.76
N ARG A 167 -32.31 22.89 2.63
CA ARG A 167 -33.59 23.57 2.91
C ARG A 167 -34.13 24.36 1.71
N GLN A 168 -33.26 24.72 0.76
CA GLN A 168 -33.59 25.58 -0.37
C GLN A 168 -34.02 24.76 -1.60
N ASP A 169 -33.45 23.57 -1.77
CA ASP A 169 -33.69 22.67 -2.88
C ASP A 169 -33.68 21.22 -2.40
N ALA A 170 -34.81 20.54 -2.55
CA ALA A 170 -34.98 19.14 -2.17
C ALA A 170 -34.21 18.19 -3.08
N HIS A 171 -33.78 18.64 -4.27
CA HIS A 171 -33.02 17.87 -5.26
C HIS A 171 -31.49 18.04 -5.12
N LYS A 172 -31.07 18.71 -4.03
CA LYS A 172 -29.68 18.93 -3.68
C LYS A 172 -29.44 18.34 -2.32
N HIS A 173 -28.48 17.44 -2.23
CA HIS A 173 -28.07 16.81 -1.00
C HIS A 173 -26.70 17.33 -0.56
N ILE A 174 -26.45 17.30 0.74
CA ILE A 174 -25.18 17.76 1.32
C ILE A 174 -24.35 16.56 1.76
N VAL A 175 -23.05 16.59 1.50
CA VAL A 175 -22.07 15.64 2.06
C VAL A 175 -20.78 16.36 2.40
N GLU A 176 -19.95 15.77 3.25
CA GLU A 176 -18.58 16.23 3.49
C GLU A 176 -17.62 15.11 3.08
N LEU A 177 -16.44 15.43 2.53
CA LEU A 177 -15.47 14.38 2.19
C LEU A 177 -14.61 14.05 3.41
N GLU A 178 -14.36 12.77 3.64
CA GLU A 178 -13.58 12.25 4.77
C GLU A 178 -12.22 12.94 4.94
N MET A 179 -11.48 13.22 3.85
CA MET A 179 -10.22 13.97 3.92
C MET A 179 -10.38 15.32 4.65
N PHE A 180 -11.43 16.08 4.35
CA PHE A 180 -11.66 17.38 4.98
C PHE A 180 -12.12 17.23 6.42
N HIS A 181 -12.91 16.21 6.72
CA HIS A 181 -13.32 15.90 8.10
C HIS A 181 -12.13 15.48 8.97
N GLN A 182 -11.21 14.67 8.44
CA GLN A 182 -9.95 14.29 9.09
C GLN A 182 -9.07 15.53 9.36
N LEU A 183 -8.97 16.44 8.39
CA LEU A 183 -8.24 17.70 8.55
C LEU A 183 -8.92 18.63 9.57
N HIS A 184 -10.25 18.68 9.60
CA HIS A 184 -11.02 19.44 10.58
C HIS A 184 -10.76 18.92 12.00
N CYS A 185 -10.86 17.60 12.20
CA CYS A 185 -10.55 16.95 13.47
C CYS A 185 -9.10 17.20 13.90
N LEU A 186 -8.14 17.11 12.98
CA LEU A 186 -6.73 17.39 13.27
C LEU A 186 -6.51 18.85 13.67
N LYS A 187 -7.16 19.81 13.01
CA LYS A 187 -7.13 21.22 13.42
C LYS A 187 -7.74 21.41 14.81
N TRP A 188 -8.88 20.78 15.08
CA TRP A 188 -9.50 20.86 16.39
C TRP A 188 -8.57 20.35 17.50
N LEU A 189 -7.89 19.21 17.28
CA LEU A 189 -6.89 18.68 18.21
C LEU A 189 -5.69 19.63 18.40
N ARG A 190 -5.20 20.26 17.32
CA ARG A 190 -4.15 21.29 17.38
C ARG A 190 -4.58 22.45 18.27
N ASP A 191 -5.78 22.97 18.06
CA ASP A 191 -6.29 24.14 18.76
C ASP A 191 -6.47 23.82 20.26
N GLN A 192 -7.04 22.65 20.58
CA GLN A 192 -7.17 22.17 21.97
C GLN A 192 -5.82 21.98 22.66
N PHE A 193 -4.82 21.44 21.94
CA PHE A 193 -3.46 21.30 22.47
C PHE A 193 -2.87 22.66 22.86
N TRP A 194 -2.99 23.67 21.99
CA TRP A 194 -2.43 24.99 22.24
C TRP A 194 -3.19 25.79 23.30
N GLU A 195 -4.51 25.63 23.40
CA GLU A 195 -5.31 26.17 24.51
C GLU A 195 -4.85 25.60 25.85
N CYS A 196 -4.67 24.28 25.93
CA CYS A 196 -4.20 23.61 27.14
C CYS A 196 -2.75 24.01 27.49
N HIS A 197 -1.88 24.12 26.49
CA HIS A 197 -0.50 24.55 26.67
C HIS A 197 -0.43 25.95 27.25
N ALA A 198 -1.17 26.91 26.68
CA ALA A 198 -1.22 28.28 27.18
C ALA A 198 -1.74 28.35 28.63
N ALA A 199 -2.78 27.58 28.97
CA ALA A 199 -3.30 27.51 30.33
C ALA A 199 -2.28 26.92 31.32
N PHE A 200 -1.51 25.91 30.89
CA PHE A 200 -0.46 25.31 31.71
C PHE A 200 0.70 26.30 31.97
N GLU A 201 1.15 27.02 30.95
CA GLU A 201 2.20 28.04 31.09
C GLU A 201 1.78 29.17 32.04
N MET A 202 0.52 29.62 31.97
CA MET A 202 -0.02 30.63 32.88
C MET A 202 -0.03 30.18 34.36
N THR A 203 -0.20 28.87 34.61
CA THR A 203 -0.30 28.32 35.98
C THR A 203 1.04 27.84 36.54
N HIS A 204 2.03 27.56 35.68
CA HIS A 204 3.33 27.01 36.08
C HIS A 204 4.52 27.72 35.40
N PRO A 205 4.72 29.03 35.64
CA PRO A 205 5.71 29.86 34.93
C PRO A 205 7.18 29.51 35.21
N VAL A 206 7.47 28.64 36.20
CA VAL A 206 8.84 28.21 36.53
C VAL A 206 9.29 27.00 35.69
N ILE A 207 8.35 26.33 35.00
CA ILE A 207 8.62 25.17 34.15
C ILE A 207 8.87 25.58 32.68
N SER A 208 8.56 26.83 32.30
CA SER A 208 8.74 27.35 30.93
C SER A 208 10.19 27.68 30.56
N ASP A 209 11.11 27.75 31.53
CA ASP A 209 12.54 28.04 31.30
C ASP A 209 13.37 26.80 30.94
N VAL A 210 12.76 25.62 30.83
CA VAL A 210 13.42 24.51 30.15
C VAL A 210 13.42 24.87 28.67
N PRO A 211 14.58 25.17 28.06
CA PRO A 211 14.65 25.70 26.71
C PRO A 211 13.87 24.75 25.83
N GLN A 212 12.74 25.25 25.34
CA GLN A 212 11.91 24.69 24.28
C GLN A 212 12.35 23.26 23.97
N ARG A 213 11.84 22.26 24.72
CA ARG A 213 11.72 20.94 24.11
C ARG A 213 10.93 21.20 22.84
N SER A 214 11.65 21.36 21.74
CA SER A 214 11.21 21.35 20.35
C SER A 214 9.87 20.64 20.28
N ASN A 215 8.76 21.38 20.28
CA ASN A 215 7.47 20.84 20.68
C ASN A 215 7.14 19.69 19.73
N PRO A 216 7.27 18.41 20.16
CA PRO A 216 7.22 17.31 19.21
C PRO A 216 5.83 17.22 18.58
N THR A 217 4.83 17.80 19.23
CA THR A 217 3.46 17.82 18.76
C THR A 217 3.28 18.60 17.46
N ASP A 218 4.02 19.70 17.23
CA ASP A 218 3.83 20.54 16.03
C ASP A 218 4.17 19.79 14.74
N HIS A 219 5.33 19.14 14.71
CA HIS A 219 5.71 18.35 13.54
C HIS A 219 4.83 17.10 13.39
N CYS A 220 4.35 16.52 14.49
CA CYS A 220 3.40 15.41 14.43
C CYS A 220 2.08 15.86 13.77
N ILE A 221 1.54 17.00 14.17
CA ILE A 221 0.34 17.58 13.59
C ILE A 221 0.56 17.86 12.10
N ASP A 222 1.67 18.52 11.74
CA ASP A 222 1.95 18.82 10.33
C ASP A 222 2.25 17.54 9.52
N TYR A 223 2.91 16.55 10.09
CA TYR A 223 3.13 15.26 9.46
C TYR A 223 1.81 14.56 9.16
N LEU A 224 0.88 14.51 10.13
CA LEU A 224 -0.44 13.92 9.93
C LEU A 224 -1.23 14.69 8.86
N ARG A 225 -1.18 16.03 8.87
CA ARG A 225 -1.79 16.86 7.82
C ARG A 225 -1.27 16.47 6.43
N GLN A 226 0.04 16.27 6.28
CA GLN A 226 0.64 15.85 5.02
C GLN A 226 0.22 14.44 4.60
N VAL A 227 0.15 13.50 5.55
CA VAL A 227 -0.31 12.12 5.27
C VAL A 227 -1.76 12.11 4.80
N ILE A 228 -2.65 12.87 5.46
CA ILE A 228 -4.06 13.01 5.07
C ILE A 228 -4.17 13.58 3.65
N MET A 229 -3.45 14.66 3.35
CA MET A 229 -3.45 15.25 2.01
C MET A 229 -2.87 14.33 0.93
N CYS A 230 -1.91 13.47 1.30
CA CYS A 230 -1.28 12.51 0.37
C CYS A 230 -2.21 11.32 0.06
N HIS A 231 -3.02 10.90 1.04
CA HIS A 231 -3.93 9.75 0.93
C HIS A 231 -5.39 10.20 0.97
N GLY A 232 -5.70 11.32 0.30
CA GLY A 232 -7.01 11.96 0.39
C GLY A 232 -8.16 10.98 0.20
N ASP A 233 -8.96 10.81 1.26
CA ASP A 233 -10.15 9.99 1.29
C ASP A 233 -11.35 10.80 0.77
N ILE A 234 -11.93 10.35 -0.35
CA ILE A 234 -13.07 10.99 -1.01
C ILE A 234 -14.40 10.37 -0.61
N THR A 235 -14.41 9.46 0.36
CA THR A 235 -15.63 8.88 0.88
C THR A 235 -16.53 9.99 1.44
N PRO A 236 -17.81 10.06 1.03
CA PRO A 236 -18.72 11.06 1.55
C PRO A 236 -19.30 10.65 2.90
N ILE A 237 -19.21 11.58 3.84
CA ILE A 237 -19.93 11.58 5.11
C ILE A 237 -21.32 12.15 4.84
N THR A 238 -22.34 11.40 5.24
CA THR A 238 -23.75 11.77 5.08
C THR A 238 -24.25 12.58 6.27
N PHE A 239 -25.29 13.37 6.01
CA PHE A 239 -26.04 14.10 7.01
C PHE A 239 -27.45 13.50 7.14
N GLU A 240 -28.02 13.58 8.35
CA GLU A 240 -29.38 13.10 8.67
C GLU A 240 -30.40 14.25 8.74
#